data_AF-A0A924RUW3-F1
#
_entry.id   AF-A0A924RUW3-F1
#
_cell.length_a   1.000
_cell.length_b   1.000
_cell.length_c   1.000
_cell.angle_alpha   90.00
_cell.angle_beta   90.00
_cell.angle_gamma   90.00
#
_symmetry.space_group_name_H-M   'P 1'
#
loop_
_entity.id
_entity.type
_entity.pdbx_description
1 polymer ?
#
loop_
_entity_poly.entity_id
_entity_poly.type
_entity_poly.pdbx_seq_one_letter_code
_entity_poly.pdbx_strand_id
1 'polypeptide(L)'
;YDKESAAGTLTASKYVQYADLFVNIPKEEKAKMDSLMLDNYNRKALDAFKKAASLDATDGIAHFNAGVIYYTLYGVYEDRVIENRKILKEVVATHVVEKDFKKKAVAEAKFKEQTDAIKKLSTDLEKPMTDCVDGCIVYTEKAYLILKDKKDLTNIEKTCLRKSVDFLANMYAIKRDKSAGKDPKAYDVYDAKYKLYDGLHK
;
A
#
# COMPACT_ATOMS: atom_id res chain seq x y z
N TYR A 1 -6.61 -20.29 -8.79
CA TYR A 1 -6.12 -19.74 -7.50
C TYR A 1 -7.04 -20.09 -6.32
N ASP A 2 -8.19 -19.43 -6.12
CA ASP A 2 -8.99 -19.56 -4.88
C ASP A 2 -9.36 -21.01 -4.52
N LYS A 3 -9.86 -21.76 -5.50
CA LYS A 3 -10.20 -23.19 -5.33
C LYS A 3 -9.01 -24.03 -4.86
N GLU A 4 -7.83 -23.85 -5.47
CA GLU A 4 -6.64 -24.63 -5.14
C GLU A 4 -5.98 -24.15 -3.84
N SER A 5 -5.97 -22.84 -3.59
CA SER A 5 -5.46 -22.30 -2.33
C SER A 5 -6.30 -22.76 -1.14
N ALA A 6 -7.63 -22.81 -1.29
CA ALA A 6 -8.54 -23.33 -0.27
C ALA A 6 -8.36 -24.83 0.00
N ALA A 7 -7.89 -25.59 -1.00
CA ALA A 7 -7.57 -27.01 -0.81
C ALA A 7 -6.29 -27.23 0.03
N GLY A 8 -5.47 -26.20 0.24
CA GLY A 8 -4.27 -26.26 1.08
C GLY A 8 -3.12 -27.09 0.49
N THR A 9 -3.19 -27.47 -0.78
CA THR A 9 -2.21 -28.37 -1.44
C THR A 9 -1.14 -27.63 -2.24
N LEU A 10 -1.20 -26.29 -2.29
CA LEU A 10 -0.28 -25.48 -3.08
C LEU A 10 1.11 -25.37 -2.41
N THR A 11 2.16 -25.57 -3.22
CA THR A 11 3.55 -25.33 -2.82
C THR A 11 3.91 -23.85 -2.88
N ALA A 12 5.01 -23.44 -2.23
CA ALA A 12 5.52 -22.07 -2.30
C ALA A 12 5.72 -21.60 -3.77
N SER A 13 6.36 -22.43 -4.59
CA SER A 13 6.54 -22.15 -6.03
C SER A 13 5.22 -21.96 -6.77
N LYS A 14 4.18 -22.76 -6.45
CA LYS A 14 2.88 -22.62 -7.10
C LYS A 14 2.16 -21.34 -6.68
N TYR A 15 2.33 -20.90 -5.44
CA TYR A 15 1.87 -19.58 -4.99
C TYR A 15 2.58 -18.44 -5.72
N VAL A 16 3.91 -18.51 -5.89
CA VAL A 16 4.67 -17.52 -6.68
C VAL A 16 4.15 -17.45 -8.12
N GLN A 17 3.95 -18.58 -8.78
CA GLN A 17 3.38 -18.61 -10.14
C GLN A 17 2.02 -17.91 -10.22
N TYR A 18 1.13 -18.16 -9.26
CA TYR A 18 -0.16 -17.46 -9.23
C TYR A 18 -0.01 -15.96 -9.00
N ALA A 19 0.88 -15.57 -8.08
CA ALA A 19 1.15 -14.18 -7.80
C ALA A 19 1.67 -13.45 -9.04
N ASP A 20 2.62 -14.06 -9.77
CA ASP A 20 3.17 -13.51 -11.01
C ASP A 20 2.10 -13.34 -12.10
N LEU A 21 1.14 -14.28 -12.21
CA LEU A 21 0.02 -14.14 -13.14
C LEU A 21 -0.87 -12.94 -12.81
N PHE A 22 -1.06 -12.65 -11.53
CA PHE A 22 -1.88 -11.52 -11.08
C PHE A 22 -1.17 -10.17 -11.24
N VAL A 23 0.16 -10.12 -11.17
CA VAL A 23 0.93 -8.89 -11.36
C VAL A 23 1.20 -8.61 -12.84
N ASN A 24 1.46 -9.65 -13.62
CA ASN A 24 1.85 -9.54 -15.03
C ASN A 24 0.65 -9.68 -15.98
N ILE A 25 -0.41 -8.90 -15.72
CA ILE A 25 -1.58 -8.86 -16.59
C ILE A 25 -1.16 -8.26 -17.96
N PRO A 26 -1.42 -8.96 -19.08
CA PRO A 26 -1.13 -8.44 -20.42
C PRO A 26 -1.73 -7.05 -20.64
N LYS A 27 -1.04 -6.18 -21.37
CA LYS A 27 -1.44 -4.78 -21.56
C LYS A 27 -2.85 -4.66 -22.15
N GLU A 28 -3.19 -5.54 -23.08
CA GLU A 28 -4.47 -5.60 -23.78
C GLU A 28 -5.62 -5.95 -22.83
N GLU A 29 -5.37 -6.82 -21.86
CA GLU A 29 -6.36 -7.19 -20.83
C GLU A 29 -6.43 -6.13 -19.74
N LYS A 30 -5.28 -5.58 -19.34
CA LYS A 30 -5.21 -4.50 -18.35
C LYS A 30 -5.99 -3.26 -18.80
N ALA A 31 -5.98 -2.95 -20.10
CA ALA A 31 -6.73 -1.82 -20.67
C ALA A 31 -8.26 -1.96 -20.57
N LYS A 32 -8.76 -3.19 -20.35
CA LYS A 32 -10.20 -3.48 -20.18
C LYS A 32 -10.65 -3.49 -18.73
N MET A 33 -9.71 -3.34 -17.78
CA MET A 33 -9.98 -3.43 -16.34
C MET A 33 -10.17 -2.05 -15.73
N ASP A 34 -11.18 -1.93 -14.86
CA ASP A 34 -11.32 -0.76 -14.00
C ASP A 34 -10.36 -0.81 -12.81
N SER A 35 -10.29 0.30 -12.06
CA SER A 35 -9.42 0.42 -10.88
C SER A 35 -9.73 -0.62 -9.79
N LEU A 36 -10.99 -1.03 -9.65
CA LEU A 36 -11.40 -2.00 -8.62
C LEU A 36 -10.95 -3.42 -8.99
N MET A 37 -11.04 -3.79 -10.28
CA MET A 37 -10.51 -5.04 -10.78
C MET A 37 -9.00 -5.11 -10.55
N LEU A 38 -8.26 -4.05 -10.89
CA LEU A 38 -6.80 -3.99 -10.68
C LEU A 38 -6.41 -4.08 -9.19
N ASP A 39 -7.15 -3.41 -8.30
CA ASP A 39 -6.98 -3.53 -6.85
C ASP A 39 -7.19 -4.98 -6.37
N ASN A 40 -8.23 -5.66 -6.87
CA ASN A 40 -8.48 -7.06 -6.54
C ASN A 40 -7.34 -7.98 -6.99
N TYR A 41 -6.81 -7.78 -8.21
CA TYR A 41 -5.66 -8.55 -8.68
C TYR A 41 -4.42 -8.33 -7.82
N ASN A 42 -4.12 -7.08 -7.44
CA ASN A 42 -3.04 -6.79 -6.50
C ASN A 42 -3.24 -7.50 -5.16
N ARG A 43 -4.46 -7.52 -4.61
CA ARG A 43 -4.75 -8.25 -3.36
C ARG A 43 -4.57 -9.76 -3.49
N LYS A 44 -4.92 -10.34 -4.63
CA LYS A 44 -4.69 -11.76 -4.90
C LYS A 44 -3.21 -12.08 -5.05
N ALA A 45 -2.45 -11.21 -5.71
CA ALA A 45 -0.98 -11.31 -5.77
C ALA A 45 -0.36 -11.24 -4.38
N LEU A 46 -0.82 -10.28 -3.55
CA LEU A 46 -0.34 -10.12 -2.18
C LEU A 46 -0.61 -11.38 -1.34
N ASP A 47 -1.85 -11.90 -1.36
CA ASP A 47 -2.20 -13.12 -0.64
C ASP A 47 -1.31 -14.31 -1.07
N ALA A 48 -1.08 -14.45 -2.38
CA ALA A 48 -0.25 -15.50 -2.93
C ALA A 48 1.24 -15.36 -2.51
N PHE A 49 1.85 -14.17 -2.66
CA PHE A 49 3.23 -13.95 -2.21
C PHE A 49 3.39 -14.14 -0.70
N LYS A 50 2.43 -13.70 0.11
CA LYS A 50 2.46 -13.92 1.56
C LYS A 50 2.42 -15.40 1.92
N LYS A 51 1.60 -16.19 1.21
CA LYS A 51 1.54 -17.64 1.41
C LYS A 51 2.82 -18.33 0.94
N ALA A 52 3.38 -17.93 -0.19
CA ALA A 52 4.69 -18.40 -0.65
C ALA A 52 5.78 -18.15 0.40
N ALA A 53 5.91 -16.90 0.85
CA ALA A 53 6.89 -16.48 1.85
C ALA A 53 6.67 -17.08 3.26
N SER A 54 5.47 -17.62 3.52
CA SER A 54 5.18 -18.35 4.76
C SER A 54 5.57 -19.83 4.66
N LEU A 55 5.42 -20.42 3.47
CA LEU A 55 5.80 -21.81 3.20
C LEU A 55 7.32 -21.95 2.99
N ASP A 56 7.96 -20.93 2.42
CA ASP A 56 9.41 -20.82 2.36
C ASP A 56 9.83 -19.46 2.94
N ALA A 57 10.18 -19.47 4.23
CA ALA A 57 10.60 -18.27 4.94
C ALA A 57 11.95 -17.72 4.45
N THR A 58 12.73 -18.51 3.69
CA THR A 58 14.03 -18.12 3.15
C THR A 58 13.96 -17.55 1.73
N ASP A 59 12.79 -17.56 1.11
CA ASP A 59 12.56 -16.95 -0.20
C ASP A 59 12.50 -15.41 -0.09
N GLY A 60 13.67 -14.78 -0.14
CA GLY A 60 13.81 -13.33 -0.10
C GLY A 60 13.09 -12.62 -1.25
N ILE A 61 12.88 -13.28 -2.39
CA ILE A 61 12.15 -12.72 -3.54
C ILE A 61 10.65 -12.69 -3.25
N ALA A 62 10.08 -13.76 -2.70
CA ALA A 62 8.67 -13.78 -2.29
C ALA A 62 8.36 -12.73 -1.22
N HIS A 63 9.25 -12.56 -0.23
CA HIS A 63 9.12 -11.47 0.75
C HIS A 63 9.20 -10.11 0.07
N PHE A 64 10.18 -9.89 -0.81
CA PHE A 64 10.32 -8.62 -1.52
C PHE A 64 9.06 -8.29 -2.34
N ASN A 65 8.55 -9.25 -3.09
CA ASN A 65 7.37 -9.06 -3.93
C ASN A 65 6.10 -8.77 -3.12
N ALA A 66 5.91 -9.41 -1.95
CA ALA A 66 4.84 -9.03 -1.03
C ALA A 66 4.97 -7.55 -0.60
N GLY A 67 6.20 -7.12 -0.29
CA GLY A 67 6.53 -5.73 0.04
C GLY A 67 6.22 -4.74 -1.09
N VAL A 68 6.55 -5.09 -2.34
CA VAL A 68 6.21 -4.32 -3.55
C VAL A 68 4.71 -4.12 -3.66
N ILE A 69 3.91 -5.17 -3.46
CA ILE A 69 2.46 -5.06 -3.60
C ILE A 69 1.85 -4.20 -2.49
N TYR A 70 2.35 -4.28 -1.26
CA TYR A 70 1.96 -3.34 -0.21
C TYR A 70 2.28 -1.89 -0.59
N TYR A 71 3.45 -1.63 -1.17
CA TYR A 71 3.83 -0.31 -1.68
C TYR A 71 2.87 0.18 -2.79
N THR A 72 2.52 -0.70 -3.74
CA THR A 72 1.54 -0.40 -4.80
C THR A 72 0.17 -0.06 -4.23
N LEU A 73 -0.34 -0.86 -3.28
CA LEU A 73 -1.64 -0.62 -2.65
C LEU A 73 -1.66 0.68 -1.85
N TYR A 74 -0.56 1.06 -1.19
CA TYR A 74 -0.43 2.37 -0.55
C TYR A 74 -0.68 3.51 -1.53
N GLY A 75 -0.03 3.48 -2.71
CA GLY A 75 -0.23 4.50 -3.75
C GLY A 75 -1.68 4.58 -4.23
N VAL A 76 -2.35 3.43 -4.42
CA VAL A 76 -3.78 3.39 -4.81
C VAL A 76 -4.67 4.08 -3.76
N TYR A 77 -4.41 3.85 -2.47
CA TYR A 77 -5.19 4.52 -1.43
C TYR A 77 -4.84 6.00 -1.30
N GLU A 78 -3.58 6.37 -1.48
CA GLU A 78 -3.15 7.77 -1.49
C GLU A 78 -3.83 8.57 -2.60
N ASP A 79 -3.89 8.02 -3.81
CA ASP A 79 -4.60 8.61 -4.95
C ASP A 79 -6.10 8.81 -4.63
N ARG A 80 -6.75 7.83 -3.99
CA ARG A 80 -8.16 7.94 -3.55
C ARG A 80 -8.34 9.05 -2.52
N VAL A 81 -7.42 9.20 -1.56
CA VAL A 81 -7.45 10.31 -0.58
C VAL A 81 -7.22 11.66 -1.24
N ILE A 82 -6.35 11.74 -2.27
CA ILE A 82 -6.14 12.96 -3.06
C ILE A 82 -7.43 13.34 -3.82
N GLU A 83 -8.07 12.38 -4.48
CA GLU A 83 -9.31 12.64 -5.22
C GLU A 83 -10.45 13.04 -4.27
N ASN A 84 -10.61 12.38 -3.12
CA ASN A 84 -11.60 12.80 -2.12
C ASN A 84 -11.38 14.24 -1.65
N ARG A 85 -10.12 14.64 -1.44
CA ARG A 85 -9.78 16.03 -1.07
C ARG A 85 -10.12 17.02 -2.19
N LYS A 86 -9.93 16.65 -3.44
CA LYS A 86 -10.29 17.48 -4.60
C LYS A 86 -11.82 17.62 -4.70
N ILE A 87 -12.57 16.53 -4.62
CA ILE A 87 -14.04 16.53 -4.62
C ILE A 87 -14.57 17.38 -3.46
N LEU A 88 -14.00 17.23 -2.25
CA LEU A 88 -14.40 18.05 -1.10
C LEU A 88 -14.20 19.55 -1.36
N LYS A 89 -13.05 19.94 -1.93
CA LYS A 89 -12.78 21.34 -2.29
C LYS A 89 -13.79 21.87 -3.32
N GLU A 90 -14.13 21.07 -4.32
CA GLU A 90 -15.10 21.45 -5.35
C GLU A 90 -16.51 21.60 -4.78
N VAL A 91 -16.96 20.66 -3.94
CA VAL A 91 -18.25 20.74 -3.24
C VAL A 91 -18.32 21.99 -2.36
N VAL A 92 -17.25 22.31 -1.64
CA VAL A 92 -17.17 23.53 -0.81
C VAL A 92 -17.17 24.79 -1.67
N ALA A 93 -16.42 24.82 -2.78
CA ALA A 93 -16.32 25.99 -3.66
C ALA A 93 -17.61 26.28 -4.43
N THR A 94 -18.39 25.25 -4.75
CA THR A 94 -19.67 25.36 -5.48
C THR A 94 -20.87 25.48 -4.54
N HIS A 95 -20.64 25.54 -3.21
CA HIS A 95 -21.72 25.67 -2.24
C HIS A 95 -22.47 27.01 -2.40
N VAL A 96 -23.75 26.92 -2.74
CA VAL A 96 -24.64 28.08 -2.82
C VAL A 96 -25.44 28.19 -1.53
N VAL A 97 -25.31 29.33 -0.83
CA VAL A 97 -26.09 29.63 0.36
C VAL A 97 -27.54 29.94 -0.04
N GLU A 98 -28.46 29.07 0.36
CA GLU A 98 -29.90 29.29 0.19
C GLU A 98 -30.36 30.49 1.04
N LYS A 99 -31.03 31.44 0.39
CA LYS A 99 -31.47 32.70 1.00
C LYS A 99 -32.89 32.59 1.56
N ASP A 100 -33.69 31.65 1.08
CA ASP A 100 -35.02 31.35 1.64
C ASP A 100 -34.86 30.71 3.03
N PHE A 101 -35.29 31.43 4.06
CA PHE A 101 -35.19 30.99 5.45
C PHE A 101 -35.82 29.61 5.72
N LYS A 102 -36.89 29.24 5.01
CA LYS A 102 -37.56 27.95 5.17
C LYS A 102 -36.78 26.81 4.52
N LYS A 103 -36.02 27.08 3.45
CA LYS A 103 -35.23 26.09 2.71
C LYS A 103 -33.77 26.00 3.16
N LYS A 104 -33.26 27.06 3.79
CA LYS A 104 -31.88 27.18 4.25
C LYS A 104 -31.42 26.01 5.10
N ALA A 105 -32.19 25.66 6.14
CA ALA A 105 -31.82 24.56 7.04
C ALA A 105 -31.69 23.21 6.31
N VAL A 106 -32.56 22.94 5.33
CA VAL A 106 -32.52 21.70 4.54
C VAL A 106 -31.32 21.70 3.59
N ALA A 107 -31.02 22.83 2.95
CA ALA A 107 -29.86 22.97 2.06
C ALA A 107 -28.54 22.82 2.82
N GLU A 108 -28.42 23.42 4.00
CA GLU A 108 -27.24 23.29 4.88
C GLU A 108 -27.07 21.86 5.40
N ALA A 109 -28.17 21.19 5.79
CA ALA A 109 -28.13 19.80 6.22
C ALA A 109 -27.60 18.88 5.11
N LYS A 110 -28.09 19.04 3.88
CA LYS A 110 -27.62 18.26 2.72
C LYS A 110 -26.15 18.52 2.38
N PHE A 111 -25.74 19.78 2.41
CA PHE A 111 -24.34 20.14 2.18
C PHE A 111 -23.42 19.53 3.26
N LYS A 112 -23.83 19.61 4.54
CA LYS A 112 -23.12 18.99 5.65
C LYS A 112 -23.04 17.47 5.47
N GLU A 113 -24.15 16.81 5.16
CA GLU A 113 -24.19 15.38 4.89
C GLU A 113 -23.23 14.96 3.78
N GLN A 114 -23.22 15.68 2.66
CA GLN A 114 -22.32 15.41 1.54
C GLN A 114 -20.83 15.59 1.93
N THR A 115 -20.50 16.69 2.61
CA THR A 115 -19.11 16.95 3.02
C THR A 115 -18.62 15.98 4.10
N ASP A 116 -19.50 15.58 5.02
CA ASP A 116 -19.18 14.59 6.05
C ASP A 116 -18.98 13.20 5.46
N ALA A 117 -19.78 12.82 4.45
CA ALA A 117 -19.59 11.56 3.72
C ALA A 117 -18.21 11.50 3.03
N ILE A 118 -17.77 12.57 2.35
CA ILE A 118 -16.47 12.62 1.67
C ILE A 118 -15.31 12.60 2.68
N LYS A 119 -15.44 13.31 3.80
CA LYS A 119 -14.45 13.25 4.90
C LYS A 119 -14.35 11.84 5.46
N LYS A 120 -15.49 11.19 5.70
CA LYS A 120 -15.53 9.81 6.19
C LYS A 120 -14.84 8.84 5.21
N LEU A 121 -15.06 8.97 3.90
CA LEU A 121 -14.35 8.16 2.90
C LEU A 121 -12.83 8.32 3.01
N SER A 122 -12.34 9.51 3.36
CA SER A 122 -10.89 9.73 3.54
C SER A 122 -10.38 9.12 4.85
N THR A 123 -11.10 9.29 5.95
CA THR A 123 -10.76 8.69 7.25
C THR A 123 -10.78 7.16 7.20
N ASP A 124 -11.75 6.56 6.49
CA ASP A 124 -11.86 5.10 6.32
C ASP A 124 -10.63 4.51 5.57
N LEU A 125 -9.88 5.32 4.80
CA LEU A 125 -8.67 4.91 4.09
C LEU A 125 -7.39 5.02 4.92
N GLU A 126 -7.39 5.74 6.05
CA GLU A 126 -6.19 5.93 6.88
C GLU A 126 -5.64 4.62 7.43
N LYS A 127 -6.53 3.72 7.88
CA LYS A 127 -6.12 2.41 8.39
C LYS A 127 -5.54 1.53 7.27
N PRO A 128 -6.21 1.31 6.11
CA PRO A 128 -5.61 0.59 4.99
C PRO A 128 -4.25 1.13 4.54
N MET A 129 -4.07 2.46 4.52
CA MET A 129 -2.77 3.07 4.21
C MET A 129 -1.70 2.71 5.25
N THR A 130 -2.05 2.79 6.54
CA THR A 130 -1.14 2.44 7.63
C THR A 130 -0.77 0.96 7.59
N ASP A 131 -1.75 0.08 7.37
CA ASP A 131 -1.52 -1.37 7.20
C ASP A 131 -0.61 -1.66 5.99
N CYS A 132 -0.69 -0.86 4.92
CA CYS A 132 0.22 -1.00 3.77
C CYS A 132 1.64 -0.55 4.08
N VAL A 133 1.82 0.56 4.80
CA VAL A 133 3.15 1.00 5.25
C VAL A 133 3.78 -0.07 6.15
N ASP A 134 3.02 -0.57 7.12
CA ASP A 134 3.46 -1.62 8.04
C ASP A 134 3.81 -2.92 7.30
N GLY A 135 2.92 -3.36 6.40
CA GLY A 135 3.14 -4.54 5.57
C GLY A 135 4.36 -4.40 4.67
N CYS A 136 4.53 -3.25 4.02
CA CYS A 136 5.70 -2.99 3.17
C CYS A 136 6.99 -3.10 3.99
N ILE A 137 7.07 -2.44 5.16
CA ILE A 137 8.23 -2.53 6.05
C ILE A 137 8.51 -3.97 6.45
N VAL A 138 7.51 -4.69 6.97
CA VAL A 138 7.69 -6.07 7.47
C VAL A 138 8.27 -6.99 6.40
N TYR A 139 7.75 -6.93 5.18
CA TYR A 139 8.15 -7.85 4.12
C TYR A 139 9.45 -7.43 3.43
N THR A 140 9.68 -6.13 3.23
CA THR A 140 10.96 -5.65 2.67
C THR A 140 12.12 -5.77 3.66
N GLU A 141 11.89 -5.61 4.97
CA GLU A 141 12.92 -5.84 5.99
C GLU A 141 13.32 -7.32 6.04
N LYS A 142 12.35 -8.25 5.95
CA LYS A 142 12.65 -9.69 5.81
C LYS A 142 13.46 -9.99 4.56
N ALA A 143 13.05 -9.46 3.41
CA ALA A 143 13.78 -9.63 2.16
C ALA A 143 15.22 -9.11 2.27
N TYR A 144 15.40 -7.90 2.81
CA TYR A 144 16.72 -7.31 3.06
C TYR A 144 17.58 -8.20 3.97
N LEU A 145 17.04 -8.65 5.12
CA LEU A 145 17.78 -9.47 6.08
C LEU A 145 18.20 -10.83 5.50
N ILE A 146 17.36 -11.45 4.66
CA ILE A 146 17.68 -12.71 3.98
C ILE A 146 18.78 -12.50 2.94
N LEU A 147 18.68 -11.44 2.14
CA LEU A 147 19.52 -11.24 0.96
C LEU A 147 20.86 -10.57 1.27
N LYS A 148 20.95 -9.73 2.32
CA LYS A 148 22.14 -8.90 2.60
C LYS A 148 23.40 -9.71 2.90
N ASP A 149 23.26 -10.89 3.49
CA ASP A 149 24.37 -11.76 3.90
C ASP A 149 24.60 -12.93 2.92
N LYS A 150 23.83 -13.01 1.83
CA LYS A 150 23.95 -14.08 0.84
C LYS A 150 25.17 -13.84 -0.04
N LYS A 151 26.08 -14.82 -0.11
CA LYS A 151 27.33 -14.73 -0.89
C LYS A 151 27.09 -14.67 -2.40
N ASP A 152 26.26 -15.58 -2.91
CA ASP A 152 26.03 -15.77 -4.34
C ASP A 152 24.64 -15.26 -4.73
N LEU A 153 24.47 -13.94 -4.71
CA LEU A 153 23.24 -13.27 -5.15
C LEU A 153 23.11 -13.33 -6.67
N THR A 154 21.95 -13.79 -7.15
CA THR A 154 21.54 -13.61 -8.54
C THR A 154 21.31 -12.12 -8.85
N ASN A 155 21.25 -11.75 -10.13
CA ASN A 155 20.98 -10.36 -10.53
C ASN A 155 19.59 -9.87 -10.06
N ILE A 156 18.61 -10.78 -10.01
CA ILE A 156 17.28 -10.49 -9.48
C ILE A 156 17.38 -10.19 -7.99
N GLU A 157 18.07 -11.04 -7.22
CA GLU A 157 18.23 -10.85 -5.78
C GLU A 157 19.03 -9.58 -5.44
N LYS A 158 20.06 -9.23 -6.21
CA LYS A 158 20.76 -7.93 -6.06
C LYS A 158 19.79 -6.76 -6.23
N THR A 159 18.88 -6.87 -7.20
CA THR A 159 17.85 -5.86 -7.44
C THR A 159 16.84 -5.79 -6.30
N CYS A 160 16.35 -6.94 -5.82
CA CYS A 160 15.46 -7.02 -4.67
C CYS A 160 16.12 -6.46 -3.40
N LEU A 161 17.39 -6.77 -3.14
CA LEU A 161 18.14 -6.27 -1.99
C LEU A 161 18.23 -4.73 -2.04
N ARG A 162 18.70 -4.16 -3.16
CA ARG A 162 18.78 -2.71 -3.33
C ARG A 162 17.41 -2.05 -3.18
N LYS A 163 16.39 -2.55 -3.90
CA LYS A 163 15.04 -1.98 -3.86
C LYS A 163 14.36 -2.10 -2.49
N SER A 164 14.70 -3.12 -1.70
CA SER A 164 14.22 -3.24 -0.32
C SER A 164 14.69 -2.04 0.51
N VAL A 165 15.94 -1.60 0.32
CA VAL A 165 16.48 -0.41 1.00
C VAL A 165 15.70 0.84 0.61
N ASP A 166 15.44 1.05 -0.69
CA ASP A 166 14.66 2.19 -1.20
C ASP A 166 13.27 2.25 -0.54
N PHE A 167 12.57 1.11 -0.50
CA PHE A 167 11.22 1.04 0.07
C PHE A 167 11.23 1.21 1.59
N LEU A 168 12.21 0.64 2.28
CA LEU A 168 12.36 0.83 3.73
C LEU A 168 12.59 2.30 4.06
N ALA A 169 13.48 2.98 3.34
CA ALA A 169 13.70 4.41 3.52
C ALA A 169 12.40 5.21 3.33
N ASN A 170 11.69 4.99 2.21
CA ASN A 170 10.44 5.69 1.92
C ASN A 170 9.36 5.44 2.99
N MET A 171 9.17 4.18 3.41
CA MET A 171 8.13 3.83 4.39
C MET A 171 8.46 4.35 5.80
N TYR A 172 9.73 4.32 6.21
CA TYR A 172 10.15 4.91 7.49
C TYR A 172 10.08 6.45 7.47
N ALA A 173 10.33 7.11 6.33
CA ALA A 173 10.10 8.54 6.18
C ALA A 173 8.62 8.90 6.41
N ILE A 174 7.68 8.14 5.82
CA ILE A 174 6.25 8.33 6.04
C ILE A 174 5.89 8.18 7.52
N LYS A 175 6.41 7.14 8.20
CA LYS A 175 6.16 6.95 9.64
C LYS A 175 6.72 8.09 10.48
N ARG A 176 7.95 8.52 10.22
CA ARG A 176 8.59 9.66 10.88
C ARG A 176 7.73 10.90 10.75
N ASP A 177 7.34 11.26 9.53
CA ASP A 177 6.59 12.49 9.26
C ASP A 177 5.19 12.45 9.90
N LYS A 178 4.55 11.27 9.96
CA LYS A 178 3.29 11.09 10.69
C LYS A 178 3.42 11.24 12.21
N SER A 179 4.56 10.86 12.78
CA SER A 179 4.84 10.98 14.22
C SER A 179 5.31 12.38 14.63
N ALA A 180 5.75 13.21 13.68
CA ALA A 180 6.27 14.55 13.95
C ALA A 180 5.26 15.40 14.75
N GLY A 181 5.70 15.93 15.89
CA GLY A 181 4.89 16.77 16.78
C GLY A 181 3.77 16.04 17.54
N LYS A 182 3.53 14.75 17.27
CA LYS A 182 2.48 13.93 17.92
C LYS A 182 3.07 12.91 18.88
N ASP A 183 4.15 12.25 18.48
CA ASP A 183 4.85 11.26 19.28
C ASP A 183 6.37 11.41 19.05
N PRO A 184 7.06 12.22 19.90
CA PRO A 184 8.49 12.45 19.77
C PRO A 184 9.33 11.16 19.87
N LYS A 185 8.90 10.19 20.69
CA LYS A 185 9.63 8.93 20.84
C LYS A 185 9.54 8.09 19.57
N ALA A 186 8.34 7.96 19.00
CA ALA A 186 8.16 7.27 17.74
C ALA A 186 8.89 7.98 16.59
N TYR A 187 8.86 9.32 16.58
CA TYR A 187 9.60 10.13 15.60
C TYR A 187 11.09 9.79 15.60
N ASP A 188 11.76 9.82 16.77
CA ASP A 188 13.20 9.56 16.87
C ASP A 188 13.55 8.14 16.40
N VAL A 189 12.71 7.14 16.74
CA VAL A 189 12.88 5.75 16.30
C VAL A 189 12.76 5.63 14.78
N TYR A 190 11.75 6.26 14.18
CA TYR A 190 11.53 6.20 12.73
C TYR A 190 12.56 7.02 11.95
N ASP A 191 13.02 8.15 12.48
CA ASP A 191 14.07 8.95 11.88
C ASP A 191 15.41 8.20 11.85
N ALA A 192 15.75 7.49 12.94
CA ALA A 192 16.95 6.64 12.98
C ALA A 192 16.88 5.51 11.94
N LYS A 193 15.72 4.86 11.80
CA LYS A 193 15.50 3.82 10.77
C LYS A 193 15.54 4.39 9.35
N TYR A 194 14.92 5.54 9.12
CA TYR A 194 15.00 6.25 7.83
C TYR A 194 16.46 6.53 7.45
N LYS A 195 17.23 7.17 8.33
CA LYS A 195 18.66 7.48 8.11
C LYS A 195 19.51 6.24 7.84
N LEU A 196 19.23 5.14 8.56
CA LEU A 196 19.91 3.87 8.33
C LEU A 196 19.72 3.37 6.89
N TYR A 197 18.48 3.29 6.42
CA TYR A 197 18.21 2.77 5.07
C TYR A 197 18.56 3.78 3.98
N ASP A 198 18.32 5.07 4.18
CA ASP A 198 18.73 6.13 3.26
C ASP A 198 20.27 6.12 3.04
N GLY A 199 21.05 5.92 4.11
CA GLY A 199 22.51 5.80 4.01
C GLY A 199 23.00 4.55 3.28
N LEU A 200 22.16 3.53 3.14
CA LEU A 200 22.42 2.31 2.37
C LEU A 200 22.01 2.43 0.90
N HIS A 201 21.37 3.53 0.48
CA HIS A 201 20.84 3.76 -0.86
C HIS A 201 21.93 4.12 -1.90
N LYS A 202 23.04 3.39 -1.90
CA LYS A 202 24.22 3.61 -2.75
C LYS A 202 24.24 2.70 -3.98
#